data_AF-A0A537DEQ1-F1
#
_entry.id   AF-A0A537DEQ1-F1
#
_cell.length_a   1.000
_cell.length_b   1.000
_cell.length_c   1.000
_cell.angle_alpha   90.00
_cell.angle_beta   90.00
_cell.angle_gamma   90.00
#
_symmetry.space_group_name_H-M   'P 1'
#
loop_
_entity.id
_entity.type
_entity.pdbx_description
1 polymer ?
#
loop_
_entity_poly.entity_id
_entity_poly.type
_entity_poly.pdbx_seq_one_letter_code
_entity_poly.pdbx_strand_id
1 'polypeptide(L)'
;MKREILSDLELNLLETIETEGSIRTDQLRKDLRLGAKENNSRFHRSLSNLESYALIIGVEDPHPETHMHANIWQTWDTRTGKGIDPINISYREALAKLLEKTIDACVLAREDQVRKWFPWSVDMEVTKEELVKTGRIMKAGLFIIAPRIARS
;
A
#
# COMPACT_ATOMS: atom_id res chain seq x y z
N MET A 1 14.76 13.07 4.39
CA MET A 1 14.25 11.88 3.67
C MET A 1 13.34 12.21 2.49
N LYS A 2 12.05 12.64 2.65
CA LYS A 2 11.20 12.94 1.46
C LYS A 2 11.81 13.98 0.50
N ARG A 3 12.42 15.06 1.03
CA ARG A 3 13.12 16.10 0.25
C ARG A 3 14.43 15.65 -0.43
N GLU A 4 14.95 14.48 -0.10
CA GLU A 4 16.17 13.94 -0.73
C GLU A 4 15.86 12.98 -1.89
N ILE A 5 14.60 12.54 -2.02
CA ILE A 5 14.18 11.49 -2.96
C ILE A 5 13.20 12.06 -4.00
N LEU A 6 12.33 12.99 -3.58
CA LEU A 6 11.32 13.59 -4.44
C LEU A 6 11.83 14.88 -5.07
N SER A 7 11.53 15.06 -6.36
CA SER A 7 11.69 16.35 -7.04
C SER A 7 10.72 17.41 -6.50
N ASP A 8 11.02 18.68 -6.73
CA ASP A 8 10.16 19.80 -6.31
C ASP A 8 8.71 19.66 -6.82
N LEU A 9 8.55 19.13 -8.04
CA LEU A 9 7.22 18.89 -8.60
C LEU A 9 6.48 17.78 -7.85
N GLU A 10 7.15 16.70 -7.50
CA GLU A 10 6.56 15.59 -6.74
C GLU A 10 6.19 16.03 -5.32
N LEU A 11 7.00 16.89 -4.70
CA LEU A 11 6.68 17.49 -3.40
C LEU A 11 5.43 18.37 -3.49
N ASN A 12 5.35 19.25 -4.50
CA ASN A 12 4.19 20.13 -4.68
C ASN A 12 2.91 19.33 -5.00
N LEU A 13 3.01 18.28 -5.81
CA LEU A 13 1.89 17.37 -6.09
C LEU A 13 1.40 16.69 -4.82
N LEU A 14 2.32 16.12 -4.04
CA LEU A 14 1.98 15.43 -2.80
C LEU A 14 1.33 16.38 -1.78
N GLU A 15 1.89 17.58 -1.58
CA GLU A 15 1.36 18.58 -0.66
C GLU A 15 -0.04 19.06 -1.06
N THR A 16 -0.29 19.24 -2.37
CA THR A 16 -1.61 19.62 -2.88
C THR A 16 -2.63 18.51 -2.64
N ILE A 17 -2.28 17.25 -2.92
CA ILE A 17 -3.17 16.10 -2.69
C ILE A 17 -3.43 15.89 -1.19
N GLU A 18 -2.41 16.06 -0.33
CA GLU A 18 -2.55 16.01 1.13
C GLU A 18 -3.50 17.10 1.65
N THR A 19 -3.40 18.31 1.12
CA THR A 19 -4.22 19.46 1.54
C THR A 19 -5.68 19.33 1.13
N GLU A 20 -5.93 18.92 -0.11
CA GLU A 20 -7.30 18.76 -0.65
C GLU A 20 -7.95 17.45 -0.20
N GLY A 21 -7.14 16.48 0.25
CA GLY A 21 -7.55 15.14 0.62
C GLY A 21 -7.85 14.25 -0.60
N SER A 22 -8.68 14.74 -1.52
CA SER A 22 -9.04 14.07 -2.76
C SER A 22 -9.22 15.07 -3.90
N ILE A 23 -8.53 14.88 -5.01
CA ILE A 23 -8.51 15.83 -6.13
C ILE A 23 -8.45 15.15 -7.49
N ARG A 24 -9.27 15.62 -8.44
CA ARG A 24 -9.31 15.11 -9.82
C ARG A 24 -8.09 15.57 -10.62
N THR A 25 -7.60 14.76 -11.56
CA THR A 25 -6.38 15.04 -12.35
C THR A 25 -6.35 16.43 -12.99
N ASP A 26 -7.44 16.86 -13.60
CA ASP A 26 -7.57 18.16 -14.28
C ASP A 26 -7.55 19.32 -13.28
N GLN A 27 -8.24 19.18 -12.16
CA GLN A 27 -8.25 20.17 -11.08
C GLN A 27 -6.84 20.30 -10.46
N LEU A 28 -6.16 19.18 -10.19
CA LEU A 28 -4.78 19.16 -9.71
C LEU A 28 -3.82 19.89 -10.66
N ARG A 29 -3.99 19.70 -11.98
CA ARG A 29 -3.20 20.42 -12.98
C ARG A 29 -3.49 21.91 -12.98
N LYS A 30 -4.75 22.29 -12.81
CA LYS A 30 -5.17 23.69 -12.76
C LYS A 30 -4.57 24.40 -11.55
N ASP A 31 -4.63 23.79 -10.38
CA ASP A 31 -4.14 24.36 -9.12
C ASP A 31 -2.62 24.56 -9.14
N LEU A 32 -1.88 23.61 -9.72
CA LEU A 32 -0.44 23.72 -9.90
C LEU A 32 0.00 24.52 -11.14
N ARG A 33 -0.95 25.09 -11.89
CA ARG A 33 -0.70 25.85 -13.12
C ARG A 33 0.08 25.05 -14.18
N LEU A 34 -0.16 23.74 -14.25
CA LEU A 34 0.47 22.78 -15.19
C LEU A 34 -0.39 22.52 -16.44
N GLY A 35 -1.14 23.52 -16.88
CA GLY A 35 -2.02 23.42 -18.07
C GLY A 35 -1.25 23.37 -19.40
N ALA A 36 0.01 23.82 -19.44
CA ALA A 36 0.81 23.82 -20.66
C ALA A 36 1.17 22.40 -21.14
N LYS A 37 1.14 22.17 -22.46
CA LYS A 37 1.38 20.86 -23.09
C LYS A 37 2.75 20.27 -22.76
N GLU A 38 3.75 21.13 -22.62
CA GLU A 38 5.13 20.79 -22.23
C GLU A 38 5.23 20.16 -20.84
N ASN A 39 4.30 20.47 -19.93
CA ASN A 39 4.29 19.91 -18.57
C ASN A 39 3.60 18.55 -18.50
N ASN A 40 2.91 18.11 -19.57
CA ASN A 40 2.03 16.95 -19.53
C ASN A 40 2.79 15.65 -19.21
N SER A 41 3.90 15.40 -19.90
CA SER A 41 4.71 14.20 -19.69
C SER A 41 5.36 14.19 -18.30
N ARG A 42 5.86 15.34 -17.85
CA ARG A 42 6.48 15.48 -16.53
C ARG A 42 5.47 15.28 -15.41
N PHE A 43 4.29 15.88 -15.53
CA PHE A 43 3.19 15.74 -14.58
C PHE A 43 2.76 14.28 -14.40
N HIS A 44 2.46 13.57 -15.49
CA HIS A 44 2.04 12.17 -15.41
C HIS A 44 3.16 11.25 -14.91
N ARG A 45 4.42 11.53 -15.25
CA ARG A 45 5.56 10.79 -14.70
C ARG A 45 5.67 10.98 -13.18
N SER A 46 5.55 12.21 -12.69
CA SER A 46 5.61 12.50 -11.26
C SER A 46 4.46 11.84 -10.48
N LEU A 47 3.24 11.82 -11.02
CA LEU A 47 2.14 11.06 -10.41
C LEU A 47 2.44 9.56 -10.36
N SER A 48 2.93 8.98 -11.46
CA SER A 48 3.29 7.56 -11.52
C SER A 48 4.43 7.20 -10.54
N ASN A 49 5.40 8.10 -10.35
CA ASN A 49 6.46 7.91 -9.35
C ASN A 49 5.89 7.92 -7.93
N LEU A 50 5.07 8.91 -7.57
CA LEU A 50 4.44 9.00 -6.26
C LEU A 50 3.55 7.78 -5.95
N GLU A 51 2.84 7.28 -6.95
CA GLU A 51 2.04 6.05 -6.85
C GLU A 51 2.93 4.81 -6.68
N SER A 52 4.05 4.72 -7.40
CA SER A 52 5.04 3.63 -7.27
C SER A 52 5.69 3.61 -5.88
N TYR A 53 5.82 4.76 -5.23
CA TYR A 53 6.27 4.88 -3.84
C TYR A 53 5.16 4.64 -2.81
N ALA A 54 3.95 4.29 -3.25
CA ALA A 54 2.78 4.13 -2.41
C ALA A 54 2.48 5.37 -1.53
N LEU A 55 2.77 6.57 -2.03
CA LEU A 55 2.45 7.82 -1.33
C LEU A 55 1.04 8.31 -1.66
N ILE A 56 0.58 8.01 -2.88
CA ILE A 56 -0.75 8.34 -3.38
C ILE A 56 -1.38 7.14 -4.09
N ILE A 57 -2.67 7.23 -4.38
CA ILE A 57 -3.40 6.27 -5.21
C ILE A 57 -4.33 7.02 -6.16
N GLY A 58 -4.34 6.62 -7.43
CA GLY A 58 -5.32 7.06 -8.41
C GLY A 58 -6.50 6.09 -8.46
N VAL A 59 -7.72 6.60 -8.31
CA VAL A 59 -8.96 5.83 -8.54
C VAL A 59 -9.67 6.43 -9.74
N GLU A 60 -10.16 5.61 -10.65
CA GLU A 60 -10.94 6.09 -11.79
C GLU A 60 -12.18 6.86 -11.31
N ASP A 61 -12.43 8.03 -11.90
CA ASP A 61 -13.60 8.85 -11.61
C ASP A 61 -14.88 8.08 -11.98
N PRO A 62 -15.80 7.80 -11.04
CA PRO A 62 -17.04 7.08 -11.34
C PRO A 62 -18.02 7.90 -12.19
N HIS A 63 -17.85 9.22 -12.28
CA HIS A 63 -18.69 10.11 -13.07
C HIS A 63 -17.84 10.95 -14.03
N PRO A 64 -17.19 10.32 -15.02
CA PRO A 64 -16.33 11.03 -15.95
C PRO A 64 -17.15 12.07 -16.71
N GLU A 65 -16.68 13.31 -16.74
CA GLU A 65 -17.22 14.27 -17.69
C GLU A 65 -16.91 13.78 -19.11
N THR A 66 -17.88 13.97 -20.01
CA THR A 66 -17.88 13.45 -21.39
C THR A 66 -16.50 13.54 -22.04
N HIS A 67 -15.89 12.36 -22.25
CA HIS A 67 -14.60 12.10 -22.93
C HIS A 67 -13.29 12.16 -22.14
N MET A 68 -13.30 12.24 -20.80
CA MET A 68 -12.07 12.10 -20.00
C MET A 68 -12.19 11.06 -18.89
N HIS A 69 -11.48 9.93 -19.05
CA HIS A 69 -11.16 9.03 -17.94
C HIS A 69 -10.13 9.74 -17.04
N ALA A 70 -10.61 10.52 -16.10
CA ALA A 70 -9.76 11.18 -15.11
C ALA A 70 -9.62 10.29 -13.87
N ASN A 71 -8.47 10.40 -13.21
CA ASN A 71 -8.28 9.80 -11.90
C ASN A 71 -8.61 10.85 -10.83
N ILE A 72 -9.18 10.37 -9.74
CA ILE A 72 -9.25 11.06 -8.46
C ILE A 72 -8.05 10.59 -7.64
N TRP A 73 -7.13 11.51 -7.38
CA TRP A 73 -5.92 11.28 -6.60
C TRP A 73 -6.16 11.58 -5.14
N GLN A 74 -5.60 10.76 -4.28
CA GLN A 74 -5.68 10.88 -2.83
C GLN A 74 -4.48 10.19 -2.19
N THR A 75 -4.15 10.55 -0.95
CA THR A 75 -3.19 9.77 -0.16
C THR A 75 -3.83 8.45 0.29
N TRP A 76 -2.99 7.47 0.63
CA TRP A 76 -3.47 6.22 1.21
C TRP A 76 -4.20 6.43 2.55
N ASP A 77 -3.75 7.40 3.35
CA ASP A 77 -4.40 7.79 4.61
C ASP A 77 -5.82 8.29 4.37
N THR A 78 -6.04 9.13 3.35
CA THR A 78 -7.39 9.58 2.97
C THR A 78 -8.24 8.42 2.45
N ARG A 79 -7.68 7.57 1.58
CA ARG A 79 -8.42 6.46 0.93
C ARG A 79 -8.92 5.41 1.91
N THR A 80 -8.07 5.06 2.87
CA THR A 80 -8.34 4.00 3.85
C THR A 80 -9.07 4.53 5.09
N GLY A 81 -9.24 5.86 5.16
CA GLY A 81 -9.78 6.57 6.31
C GLY A 81 -8.81 6.58 7.49
N LYS A 82 -9.12 7.41 8.51
CA LYS A 82 -8.44 7.41 9.83
C LYS A 82 -8.60 6.08 10.62
N GLY A 83 -9.01 4.99 9.97
CA GLY A 83 -9.12 3.65 10.54
C GLY A 83 -7.86 2.82 10.36
N ILE A 84 -6.96 3.21 9.45
CA ILE A 84 -5.54 2.87 9.56
C ILE A 84 -4.89 4.05 10.27
N ASP A 85 -5.19 4.23 11.56
CA ASP A 85 -4.22 4.89 12.43
C ASP A 85 -2.85 4.24 12.13
N PRO A 86 -1.73 4.98 12.13
CA PRO A 86 -0.44 4.35 12.31
C PRO A 86 -0.57 3.61 13.63
N ILE A 87 -0.93 2.33 13.54
CA ILE A 87 -1.16 1.55 14.72
C ILE A 87 0.19 1.66 15.41
N ASN A 88 0.20 2.09 16.67
CA ASN A 88 1.37 1.98 17.52
C ASN A 88 1.62 0.49 17.82
N ILE A 89 1.52 -0.36 16.80
CA ILE A 89 1.96 -1.73 16.81
C ILE A 89 3.46 -1.67 16.92
N SER A 90 3.97 -2.34 17.94
CA SER A 90 5.39 -2.65 17.99
C SER A 90 5.78 -3.31 16.66
N TYR A 91 7.03 -3.12 16.24
CA TYR A 91 7.59 -3.78 15.06
C TYR A 91 7.29 -5.29 15.03
N ARG A 92 7.34 -5.96 16.19
CA ARG A 92 6.99 -7.38 16.34
C ARG A 92 5.53 -7.68 16.03
N GLU A 93 4.61 -6.81 16.45
CA GLU A 93 3.18 -6.97 16.17
C GLU A 93 2.84 -6.65 14.70
N ALA A 94 3.57 -5.72 14.07
CA ALA A 94 3.49 -5.49 12.62
C ALA A 94 3.96 -6.71 11.83
N LEU A 95 5.11 -7.28 12.20
CA LEU A 95 5.64 -8.52 11.60
C LEU A 95 4.66 -9.68 11.75
N ALA A 96 4.05 -9.83 12.93
CA ALA A 96 3.06 -10.86 13.20
C ALA A 96 1.85 -10.74 12.27
N LYS A 97 1.30 -9.53 12.12
CA LYS A 97 0.17 -9.28 11.21
C LYS A 97 0.55 -9.52 9.75
N LEU A 98 1.74 -9.10 9.31
CA LEU A 98 2.21 -9.34 7.95
C LEU A 98 2.31 -10.84 7.67
N LEU A 99 2.94 -11.59 8.58
CA LEU A 99 3.10 -13.04 8.46
C LEU A 99 1.75 -13.76 8.41
N GLU A 100 0.79 -13.38 9.26
CA GLU A 100 -0.58 -13.90 9.21
C GLU A 100 -1.25 -13.63 7.87
N LYS A 101 -1.11 -12.43 7.31
CA LYS A 101 -1.72 -12.09 6.01
C LYS A 101 -1.07 -12.84 4.86
N THR A 102 0.24 -13.05 4.90
CA THR A 102 0.96 -13.90 3.95
C THR A 102 0.45 -15.33 3.98
N ILE A 103 0.28 -15.91 5.17
CA ILE A 103 -0.25 -17.27 5.35
C ILE A 103 -1.72 -17.36 4.93
N ASP A 104 -2.54 -16.36 5.27
CA ASP A 104 -3.92 -16.26 4.85
C ASP A 104 -4.07 -16.22 3.32
N ALA A 105 -3.19 -15.48 2.63
CA ALA A 105 -3.16 -15.45 1.17
C ALA A 105 -2.70 -16.81 0.59
N CYS A 106 -1.82 -17.50 1.31
CA CYS A 106 -1.30 -18.81 0.99
C CYS A 106 -2.19 -19.92 1.57
N VAL A 107 -3.43 -20.06 1.05
CA VAL A 107 -4.49 -21.03 1.47
C VAL A 107 -3.94 -22.39 1.92
N LEU A 108 -2.92 -22.93 1.24
CA LEU A 108 -2.11 -24.04 1.72
C LEU A 108 -0.71 -23.90 1.10
N ALA A 109 0.28 -23.49 1.88
CA ALA A 109 1.65 -23.44 1.40
C ALA A 109 2.59 -24.23 2.31
N ARG A 110 3.47 -25.00 1.68
CA ARG A 110 4.59 -25.61 2.40
C ARG A 110 5.48 -24.50 2.94
N GLU A 111 5.91 -24.65 4.19
CA GLU A 111 6.73 -23.68 4.92
C GLU A 111 7.97 -23.25 4.12
N ASP A 112 8.61 -24.19 3.41
CA ASP A 112 9.79 -23.95 2.57
C ASP A 112 9.51 -23.11 1.31
N GLN A 113 8.27 -23.09 0.83
CA GLN A 113 7.88 -22.31 -0.35
C GLN A 113 7.47 -20.88 0.03
N VAL A 114 6.83 -20.70 1.19
CA VAL A 114 6.47 -19.36 1.68
C VAL A 114 7.71 -18.50 1.85
N ARG A 115 8.81 -19.07 2.36
CA ARG A 115 10.11 -18.38 2.47
C ARG A 115 10.72 -17.95 1.15
N LYS A 116 10.37 -18.62 0.04
CA LYS A 116 10.86 -18.28 -1.31
C LYS A 116 10.04 -17.15 -1.92
N TRP A 117 8.74 -17.14 -1.65
CA TRP A 117 7.83 -16.09 -2.13
C TRP A 117 7.95 -14.81 -1.31
N PHE A 118 8.23 -14.96 -0.01
CA PHE A 118 8.39 -13.87 0.95
C PHE A 118 9.66 -14.15 1.76
N PRO A 119 10.78 -13.45 1.49
CA PRO A 119 12.01 -13.62 2.25
C PRO A 119 11.77 -13.35 3.74
N TRP A 120 12.02 -14.35 4.59
CA TRP A 120 11.84 -14.22 6.03
C TRP A 120 13.15 -13.81 6.70
N SER A 121 13.09 -12.77 7.53
CA SER A 121 14.19 -12.43 8.44
C SER A 121 14.19 -13.37 9.66
N VAL A 122 15.28 -13.35 10.43
CA VAL A 122 15.38 -14.08 11.71
C VAL A 122 14.23 -13.71 12.65
N ASP A 123 13.84 -12.43 12.68
CA ASP A 123 12.71 -11.95 13.49
C ASP A 123 11.37 -12.57 13.05
N MET A 124 11.22 -12.84 11.76
CA MET A 124 10.01 -13.43 11.20
C MET A 124 9.89 -14.92 11.57
N GLU A 125 11.00 -15.64 11.71
CA GLU A 125 11.02 -17.02 12.24
C GLU A 125 10.60 -17.09 13.71
N VAL A 126 11.12 -16.17 14.54
CA VAL A 126 10.73 -16.09 15.95
C VAL A 126 9.25 -15.78 16.08
N THR A 127 8.77 -14.80 15.30
CA THR A 127 7.37 -14.40 15.27
C THR A 127 6.46 -15.55 14.83
N LYS A 128 6.87 -16.34 13.83
CA LYS A 128 6.14 -17.54 13.39
C LYS A 128 5.94 -18.55 14.52
N GLU A 129 7.00 -18.88 15.27
CA GLU A 129 6.90 -19.84 16.38
C GLU A 129 5.93 -19.35 17.47
N GLU A 130 5.86 -18.04 17.71
CA GLU A 130 4.90 -17.43 18.64
C GLU A 130 3.47 -17.47 18.12
N LEU A 131 3.28 -17.24 16.82
CA LEU A 131 1.97 -17.35 16.18
C LEU A 131 1.44 -18.79 16.17
N VAL A 132 2.32 -19.79 16.03
CA VAL A 132 1.97 -21.20 16.18
C VAL A 132 1.53 -21.49 17.61
N LYS A 133 2.29 -21.01 18.61
CA LYS A 133 1.96 -21.20 20.03
C LYS A 133 0.63 -20.56 20.42
N THR A 134 0.33 -19.39 19.86
CA THR A 134 -0.93 -18.66 20.13
C THR A 134 -2.10 -19.15 19.28
N GLY A 135 -1.89 -20.11 18.37
CA GLY A 135 -2.94 -20.66 17.50
C GLY A 135 -3.43 -19.71 16.43
N ARG A 136 -2.75 -18.57 16.21
CA ARG A 136 -3.06 -17.60 15.16
C ARG A 136 -2.66 -18.12 13.78
N ILE A 137 -1.71 -19.05 13.73
CA ILE A 137 -1.40 -19.89 12.58
C ILE A 137 -1.27 -21.35 13.06
N MET A 138 -1.54 -22.32 12.19
CA MET A 138 -1.43 -23.74 12.55
C MET A 138 -0.36 -24.43 11.72
N LYS A 139 0.30 -25.43 12.31
CA LYS A 139 1.29 -26.26 11.63
C LYS A 139 0.71 -27.65 11.38
N ALA A 140 0.71 -28.07 10.11
CA ALA A 140 0.28 -29.40 9.68
C ALA A 140 1.44 -30.07 8.94
N GLY A 141 2.34 -30.72 9.68
CA GLY A 141 3.57 -31.30 9.11
C GLY A 141 4.46 -30.23 8.50
N LEU A 142 4.67 -30.31 7.17
CA LEU A 142 5.48 -29.36 6.39
C LEU A 142 4.69 -28.10 5.95
N PHE A 143 3.41 -28.01 6.30
CA PHE A 143 2.53 -26.93 5.87
C PHE A 143 2.23 -25.98 7.03
N ILE A 144 2.11 -24.71 6.69
CA ILE A 144 1.53 -23.69 7.57
C ILE A 144 0.18 -23.32 7.00
N ILE A 145 -0.85 -23.38 7.84
CA ILE A 145 -2.24 -23.18 7.43
C ILE A 145 -2.89 -22.07 8.26
N ALA A 146 -3.77 -21.32 7.61
CA ALA A 146 -4.63 -20.37 8.28
C ALA A 146 -5.64 -21.12 9.17
N PRO A 147 -5.89 -20.69 10.44
CA PRO A 147 -6.78 -21.40 11.35
C PRO A 147 -8.21 -21.60 10.83
N ARG A 148 -8.68 -20.71 9.95
CA ARG A 148 -10.00 -20.81 9.31
C ARG A 148 -10.17 -22.06 8.45
N ILE A 149 -9.08 -22.63 7.93
CA ILE A 149 -9.10 -23.77 7.01
C ILE A 149 -9.18 -25.08 7.78
N ALA A 150 -8.66 -25.14 9.00
CA ALA A 150 -8.71 -26.33 9.85
C ALA A 150 -10.07 -26.58 10.52
N ARG A 151 -11.02 -25.64 10.42
CA ARG A 151 -12.37 -25.74 11.00
C ARG A 151 -13.45 -26.13 9.98
N SER A 152 -13.05 -26.49 8.76
CA SER A 152 -13.96 -26.98 7.71
C SER A 152 -14.06 -28.49 7.69
#